data_AF-A0A353PAH4-F1
#
_entry.id   AF-A0A353PAH4-F1
#
_cell.length_a   1.000
_cell.length_b   1.000
_cell.length_c   1.000
_cell.angle_alpha   90.00
_cell.angle_beta   90.00
_cell.angle_gamma   90.00
#
_symmetry.space_group_name_H-M   'P 1'
#
loop_
_entity.id
_entity.type
_entity.pdbx_description
1 polymer ?
#
loop_
_entity_poly.entity_id
_entity_poly.type
_entity_poly.pdbx_seq_one_letter_code
_entity_poly.pdbx_strand_id
1 'polypeptide(L)'
;FFQIGTGYFGCRDEHGAFSLAALQRTLDSGAPVRALEIKLSQGAKPGLGGLLPGVKVTPEIASTRGIRPGIDCKSPARHGAFSDIDTLLDFVEHLADA
;
A
#
# COMPACT_ATOMS: atom_id res chain seq x y z
N PHE A 1 -9.10 -10.39 -1.37
CA PHE A 1 -9.07 -9.05 -0.77
C PHE A 1 -7.82 -8.34 -1.26
N PHE A 2 -7.81 -7.00 -1.26
CA PHE A 2 -6.62 -6.20 -1.57
C PHE A 2 -6.16 -5.50 -0.31
N GLN A 3 -4.88 -5.65 0.04
CA GLN A 3 -4.32 -5.05 1.25
C GLN A 3 -3.63 -3.73 0.94
N ILE A 4 -4.09 -2.66 1.60
CA ILE A 4 -3.48 -1.34 1.58
C ILE A 4 -2.52 -1.26 2.76
N GLY A 5 -1.22 -1.38 2.47
CA GLY A 5 -0.15 -1.17 3.45
C GLY A 5 0.44 0.24 3.37
N THR A 6 1.29 0.59 4.34
CA THR A 6 1.91 1.92 4.46
C THR A 6 2.82 2.35 3.30
N GLY A 7 3.29 1.39 2.48
CA GLY A 7 4.05 1.68 1.26
C GLY A 7 3.19 1.95 0.02
N TYR A 8 1.86 1.76 0.13
CA TYR A 8 0.86 2.00 -0.91
C TYR A 8 1.18 1.37 -2.28
N PHE A 9 1.88 0.23 -2.29
CA PHE A 9 2.16 -0.48 -3.53
C PHE A 9 0.86 -0.88 -4.23
N GLY A 10 0.72 -0.53 -5.50
CA GLY A 10 -0.53 -0.71 -6.26
C GLY A 10 -1.61 0.36 -6.01
N CYS A 11 -1.39 1.33 -5.13
CA CYS A 11 -2.33 2.42 -4.85
C CYS A 11 -1.62 3.73 -4.51
N ARG A 12 -0.47 4.00 -5.15
CA ARG A 12 0.33 5.20 -4.93
C ARG A 12 0.58 6.01 -6.18
N ASP A 13 0.85 7.29 -5.97
CA ASP A 13 1.38 8.21 -6.99
C ASP A 13 2.92 8.08 -7.14
N GLU A 14 3.50 8.89 -8.02
CA GLU A 14 4.95 8.96 -8.25
C GLU A 14 5.76 9.42 -7.02
N HIS A 15 5.11 10.05 -6.04
CA HIS A 15 5.72 10.52 -4.79
C HIS A 15 5.58 9.49 -3.65
N GLY A 16 4.83 8.42 -3.87
CA GLY A 16 4.59 7.37 -2.90
C GLY A 16 3.45 7.66 -1.92
N ALA A 17 2.66 8.70 -2.15
CA ALA A 17 1.42 8.98 -1.41
C ALA A 17 0.27 8.15 -1.96
N PHE A 18 -0.78 7.96 -1.16
CA PHE A 18 -1.97 7.22 -1.60
C PHE A 18 -2.65 7.91 -2.79
N SER A 19 -3.13 7.13 -3.76
CA SER A 19 -3.88 7.60 -4.92
C SER A 19 -5.07 6.69 -5.20
N LEU A 20 -6.28 7.24 -5.08
CA LEU A 20 -7.52 6.53 -5.37
C LEU A 20 -7.58 6.07 -6.84
N ALA A 21 -7.14 6.92 -7.77
CA ALA A 21 -7.08 6.57 -9.18
C ALA A 21 -6.12 5.41 -9.45
N ALA A 22 -4.99 5.33 -8.71
CA ALA A 22 -4.07 4.20 -8.82
C ALA A 22 -4.69 2.91 -8.24
N LEU A 23 -5.42 3.02 -7.12
CA LEU A 23 -6.16 1.90 -6.54
C LEU A 23 -7.19 1.35 -7.55
N GLN A 24 -8.05 2.21 -8.12
CA GLN A 24 -9.06 1.80 -9.11
C GLN A 24 -8.44 1.08 -10.30
N ARG A 25 -7.36 1.63 -10.90
CA ARG A 25 -6.63 0.96 -11.98
C ARG A 25 -6.12 -0.44 -11.59
N THR A 26 -5.62 -0.59 -10.37
CA THR A 26 -5.15 -1.90 -9.86
C THR A 26 -6.29 -2.88 -9.64
N LEU A 27 -7.45 -2.41 -9.17
CA LEU A 27 -8.63 -3.24 -8.98
C LEU A 27 -9.25 -3.68 -10.31
N ASP A 28 -9.30 -2.79 -11.30
CA ASP A 28 -9.87 -3.06 -12.63
C ASP A 28 -9.00 -4.01 -13.46
N SER A 29 -7.67 -3.90 -13.33
CA SER A 29 -6.71 -4.72 -14.08
C SER A 29 -6.37 -6.07 -13.41
N GLY A 30 -6.76 -6.24 -12.15
CA GLY A 30 -6.37 -7.37 -11.31
C GLY A 30 -7.39 -8.51 -11.25
N ALA A 31 -7.11 -9.45 -10.34
CA ALA A 31 -8.10 -10.46 -9.96
C ALA A 31 -9.26 -9.79 -9.20
N PRO A 32 -10.51 -10.30 -9.32
CA PRO A 32 -11.66 -9.72 -8.64
C PRO A 32 -11.45 -9.55 -7.12
N VAL A 33 -11.59 -8.31 -6.65
CA VAL A 33 -11.44 -7.96 -5.24
C VAL A 33 -12.83 -7.76 -4.61
N ARG A 34 -13.07 -8.40 -3.48
CA ARG A 34 -14.36 -8.33 -2.74
C ARG A 34 -14.26 -7.60 -1.39
N ALA A 35 -13.06 -7.22 -1.00
CA ALA A 35 -12.79 -6.53 0.25
C ALA A 35 -11.44 -5.80 0.16
N LEU A 36 -11.38 -4.62 0.77
CA LEU A 36 -10.15 -3.89 1.03
C LEU A 36 -9.73 -4.10 2.49
N GLU A 37 -8.43 -4.25 2.73
CA GLU A 37 -7.86 -4.38 4.07
C GLU A 37 -6.86 -3.25 4.30
N ILE A 38 -7.17 -2.34 5.22
CA ILE A 38 -6.23 -1.29 5.65
C ILE A 38 -5.34 -1.87 6.75
N LYS A 39 -4.06 -2.08 6.45
CA LYS A 39 -3.14 -2.72 7.38
C LYS A 39 -2.46 -1.71 8.29
N LEU A 40 -3.00 -1.56 9.50
CA LEU A 40 -2.44 -0.67 10.53
C LEU A 40 -1.15 -1.22 11.17
N SER A 41 -1.05 -2.54 11.35
CA SER A 41 0.08 -3.18 12.04
C SER A 41 0.20 -4.67 11.66
N GLN A 42 1.24 -5.34 12.15
CA GLN A 42 1.37 -6.79 12.10
C GLN A 42 1.97 -7.33 13.39
N GLY A 43 1.48 -8.47 13.87
CA GLY A 43 1.92 -9.06 15.15
C GLY A 43 3.42 -9.36 15.24
N ALA A 44 4.06 -9.73 14.12
CA ALA A 44 5.49 -10.03 14.11
C ALA A 44 6.40 -8.82 14.36
N LYS A 45 5.92 -7.59 14.10
CA LYS A 45 6.70 -6.36 14.30
C LYS A 45 5.76 -5.13 14.43
N PRO A 46 5.12 -4.96 15.60
CA PRO A 46 4.26 -3.82 15.85
C PRO A 46 5.03 -2.50 15.72
N GLY A 47 4.42 -1.51 15.07
CA GLY A 47 5.02 -0.18 14.93
C GLY A 47 6.15 -0.07 13.88
N LEU A 48 6.40 -1.11 13.08
CA LEU A 48 7.38 -1.07 11.99
C LEU A 48 6.76 -1.41 10.63
N GLY A 49 7.16 -0.66 9.61
CA GLY A 49 6.79 -0.91 8.22
C GLY A 49 7.39 -2.20 7.66
N GLY A 50 6.85 -2.70 6.54
CA GLY A 50 7.38 -3.87 5.85
C GLY A 50 8.81 -3.65 5.33
N LEU A 51 9.60 -4.71 5.32
CA LEU A 51 10.90 -4.77 4.65
C LEU A 51 10.90 -5.95 3.69
N LEU A 52 11.18 -5.69 2.42
CA LEU A 52 11.57 -6.73 1.46
C LEU A 52 13.04 -6.47 1.07
N PRO A 53 13.97 -7.36 1.43
CA PRO A 53 15.38 -7.21 1.09
C PRO A 53 15.60 -7.10 -0.42
N GLY A 54 16.55 -6.25 -0.84
CA GLY A 54 16.82 -5.94 -2.24
C GLY A 54 17.17 -7.15 -3.10
N VAL A 55 17.85 -8.14 -2.52
CA VAL A 55 18.13 -9.44 -3.17
C VAL A 55 16.86 -10.18 -3.60
N LYS A 56 15.72 -9.92 -2.95
CA LYS A 56 14.41 -10.48 -3.33
C LYS A 56 13.61 -9.57 -4.26
N VAL A 57 14.09 -8.37 -4.57
CA VAL A 57 13.40 -7.41 -5.46
C VAL A 57 13.86 -7.68 -6.90
N THR A 58 13.26 -8.71 -7.50
CA THR A 58 13.43 -9.06 -8.92
C THR A 58 12.87 -7.96 -9.82
N PRO A 59 13.22 -7.93 -11.14
CA PRO A 59 12.62 -6.99 -12.09
C PRO A 59 11.09 -7.03 -12.12
N GLU A 60 10.50 -8.23 -11.98
CA GLU A 60 9.05 -8.42 -11.91
C GLU A 60 8.44 -7.77 -10.66
N ILE A 61 9.04 -8.00 -9.48
CA ILE A 61 8.60 -7.40 -8.22
C ILE A 61 8.78 -5.87 -8.26
N ALA A 62 9.89 -5.41 -8.84
CA ALA A 62 10.21 -4.00 -8.99
C ALA A 62 9.15 -3.30 -9.86
N SER A 63 8.81 -3.88 -11.01
CA SER A 63 7.75 -3.39 -11.90
C SER A 63 6.40 -3.35 -11.19
N THR A 64 5.99 -4.46 -10.56
CA THR A 64 4.71 -4.57 -9.84
C THR A 64 4.57 -3.52 -8.72
N ARG A 65 5.67 -3.17 -8.05
CA ARG A 65 5.67 -2.22 -6.93
C ARG A 65 6.05 -0.79 -7.33
N GLY A 66 6.42 -0.55 -8.59
CA GLY A 66 6.95 0.74 -9.03
C GLY A 66 8.20 1.17 -8.25
N ILE A 67 9.13 0.25 -8.01
CA ILE A 67 10.41 0.48 -7.31
C ILE A 67 11.59 0.01 -8.17
N ARG A 68 12.83 0.25 -7.73
CA ARG A 68 14.04 -0.20 -8.44
C ARG A 68 14.40 -1.65 -8.09
N PRO A 69 14.81 -2.48 -9.07
CA PRO A 69 15.27 -3.85 -8.81
C PRO A 69 16.57 -3.85 -8.00
N GLY A 70 16.75 -4.86 -7.15
CA GLY A 70 17.95 -5.01 -6.32
C GLY A 70 18.05 -4.08 -5.10
N ILE A 71 17.09 -3.15 -4.92
CA ILE A 71 17.10 -2.18 -3.82
C ILE A 71 16.14 -2.61 -2.71
N ASP A 72 16.57 -2.46 -1.45
CA ASP A 72 15.72 -2.70 -0.28
C ASP A 72 14.41 -1.91 -0.37
N CYS A 73 13.30 -2.62 -0.27
CA CYS A 73 11.96 -2.05 -0.24
C CYS A 73 11.53 -1.87 1.21
N LYS A 74 11.68 -0.66 1.74
CA LYS A 74 11.28 -0.26 3.09
C LYS A 74 9.97 0.53 3.04
N SER A 75 8.96 0.06 3.77
CA SER A 75 7.70 0.82 3.93
C SER A 75 7.77 1.70 5.19
N PRO A 76 7.08 2.85 5.22
CA PRO A 76 6.94 3.66 6.42
C PRO A 76 6.28 2.91 7.59
N ALA A 77 6.48 3.39 8.81
CA ALA A 77 5.89 2.79 10.01
C ALA A 77 4.39 3.07 10.17
N ARG A 78 3.89 4.13 9.51
CA ARG A 78 2.51 4.61 9.58
C ARG A 78 2.02 4.94 8.18
N HIS A 79 0.70 4.96 8.02
CA HIS A 79 0.07 5.48 6.82
C HIS A 79 0.32 6.98 6.72
N GLY A 80 0.56 7.48 5.50
CA GLY A 80 0.67 8.92 5.23
C GLY A 80 -0.66 9.59 4.88
N ALA A 81 -1.75 8.81 4.74
CA ALA A 81 -3.05 9.32 4.29
C ALA A 81 -3.94 9.81 5.46
N PHE A 82 -3.60 9.42 6.68
CA PHE A 82 -4.32 9.77 7.89
C PHE A 82 -3.34 9.79 9.08
N SER A 83 -3.66 10.56 10.11
CA SER A 83 -2.80 10.76 11.29
C SER A 83 -3.44 10.38 12.62
N ASP A 84 -4.76 10.28 12.65
CA ASP A 84 -5.58 10.03 13.83
C ASP A 84 -6.79 9.17 13.47
N ILE A 85 -7.68 8.96 14.44
CA ILE A 85 -8.84 8.08 14.27
C ILE A 85 -9.88 8.72 13.34
N ASP A 86 -10.11 10.02 13.47
CA ASP A 86 -11.13 10.71 12.67
C ASP A 86 -10.72 10.72 11.18
N THR A 87 -9.47 11.09 10.89
CA THR A 87 -8.94 11.05 9.52
C THR A 87 -8.80 9.64 8.95
N LEU A 88 -8.66 8.61 9.81
CA LEU A 88 -8.74 7.22 9.37
C LEU A 88 -10.16 6.85 8.96
N LEU A 89 -11.18 7.27 9.70
CA LEU A 89 -12.58 7.03 9.34
C LEU A 89 -12.94 7.76 8.06
N ASP A 90 -12.53 9.02 7.90
CA ASP A 90 -12.71 9.77 6.64
C ASP A 90 -12.08 9.03 5.46
N PHE A 91 -10.89 8.44 5.66
CA PHE A 91 -10.23 7.63 4.64
C PHE A 91 -11.00 6.34 4.32
N VAL A 92 -11.60 5.68 5.31
CA VAL A 92 -12.44 4.50 5.10
C VAL A 92 -13.70 4.85 4.30
N GLU A 93 -14.41 5.91 4.67
CA GLU A 93 -15.61 6.37 3.96
C GLU A 93 -15.26 6.77 2.52
N HIS A 94 -14.16 7.49 2.32
CA HIS A 94 -13.68 7.86 0.99
C HIS A 94 -13.43 6.64 0.09
N LEU A 95 -12.93 5.52 0.65
CA LEU A 95 -12.74 4.27 -0.09
C LEU A 95 -14.06 3.52 -0.36
N ALA A 96 -15.05 3.66 0.53
CA ALA A 96 -16.34 2.98 0.40
C ALA A 96 -17.25 3.63 -0.64
N ASP A 97 -17.14 4.95 -0.81
CA ASP A 97 -17.92 5.74 -1.78
C ASP A 97 -17.41 5.61 -3.24
N ALA A 98 -16.16 5.17 -3.42
CA ALA A 98 -15.45 5.15 -4.70
C ALA A 98 -15.72 3.90 -5.55
#